data_AF-A0A3D1TFP0-F1
#
_entry.id   AF-A0A3D1TFP0-F1
#
_cell.length_a   1.000
_cell.length_b   1.000
_cell.length_c   1.000
_cell.angle_alpha   90.00
_cell.angle_beta   90.00
_cell.angle_gamma   90.00
#
_symmetry.space_group_name_H-M   'P 1'
#
loop_
_entity.id
_entity.type
_entity.pdbx_description
1 polymer ?
#
loop_
_entity_poly.entity_id
_entity_poly.type
_entity_poly.pdbx_seq_one_letter_code
_entity_poly.pdbx_strand_id
1 'polypeptide(L)'
;MFLFLLFTLLAVAVLLTSAVVVAFRKPIQGIFSRLIGEPLSDAWVRFLTFALYVVGISSAVHAYRLDQYVSTQHGGDVIAELNVNTWVLEIYQTVRSVLGGLAWSLMSFFIIALIAFIIVRACELKRERS
;
A
#
# COMPACT_ATOMS: atom_id res chain seq x y z
N MET A 1 12.21 25.30 4.08
CA MET A 1 10.91 24.87 4.63
C MET A 1 10.24 23.80 3.77
N PHE A 2 10.13 23.98 2.45
CA PHE A 2 9.67 22.92 1.52
C PHE A 2 10.43 21.59 1.65
N LEU A 3 11.77 21.63 1.65
CA LEU A 3 12.60 20.41 1.81
C LEU A 3 12.34 19.68 3.14
N PHE A 4 12.00 20.40 4.21
CA PHE A 4 11.69 19.81 5.52
C PHE A 4 10.31 19.10 5.48
N LEU A 5 9.35 19.70 4.78
CA LEU A 5 8.03 19.16 4.51
C LEU A 5 8.12 17.85 3.73
N LEU A 6 8.84 17.89 2.60
CA LEU A 6 9.08 16.74 1.74
C LEU A 6 9.79 15.62 2.50
N PHE A 7 10.83 15.96 3.28
CA PHE A 7 11.53 14.97 4.09
C PHE A 7 10.62 14.33 5.14
N THR A 8 9.76 15.11 5.80
CA THR A 8 8.81 14.59 6.80
C THR A 8 7.77 13.68 6.14
N LEU A 9 7.20 14.09 5.01
CA LEU A 9 6.22 13.28 4.27
C LEU A 9 6.84 11.98 3.75
N LEU A 10 8.05 12.05 3.21
CA LEU A 10 8.80 10.87 2.77
C LEU A 10 9.09 9.94 3.94
N ALA A 11 9.55 10.47 5.07
CA ALA A 11 9.82 9.70 6.27
C ALA A 11 8.54 9.01 6.76
N VAL A 12 7.41 9.72 6.84
CA VAL A 12 6.12 9.16 7.23
C VAL A 12 5.67 8.06 6.27
N ALA A 13 5.77 8.28 4.96
CA ALA A 13 5.38 7.29 3.95
C ALA A 13 6.22 6.00 4.05
N VAL A 14 7.53 6.13 4.22
CA VAL A 14 8.45 4.99 4.42
C VAL A 14 8.13 4.27 5.72
N LEU A 15 7.88 5.00 6.81
CA LEU A 15 7.58 4.42 8.11
C LEU A 15 6.26 3.65 8.08
N LEU A 16 5.21 4.22 7.48
CA LEU A 16 3.90 3.57 7.31
C LEU A 16 4.01 2.32 6.44
N THR A 17 4.71 2.41 5.31
CA THR A 17 4.90 1.28 4.40
C THR A 17 5.67 0.16 5.09
N SER A 18 6.73 0.50 5.82
CA SER A 18 7.51 -0.45 6.61
C SER A 18 6.66 -1.12 7.70
N ALA A 19 5.83 -0.34 8.42
CA ALA A 19 4.95 -0.86 9.45
C ALA A 19 3.93 -1.87 8.88
N VAL A 20 3.31 -1.55 7.74
CA VAL A 20 2.37 -2.45 7.05
C VAL A 20 3.07 -3.72 6.57
N VAL A 21 4.24 -3.59 5.92
CA VAL A 21 5.02 -4.75 5.46
C VAL A 21 5.36 -5.68 6.63
N VAL A 22 5.83 -5.15 7.76
CA VAL A 22 6.17 -5.95 8.94
C VAL A 22 4.93 -6.62 9.53
N ALA A 23 3.81 -5.90 9.63
CA ALA A 23 2.55 -6.44 10.16
C ALA A 23 2.02 -7.60 9.31
N PHE A 24 2.11 -7.49 7.98
CA PHE A 24 1.55 -8.49 7.05
C PHE A 24 2.53 -9.59 6.63
N ARG A 25 3.82 -9.49 6.98
CA ARG A 25 4.84 -10.49 6.62
C ARG A 25 4.47 -11.91 7.05
N LYS A 26 4.04 -12.09 8.31
CA LYS A 26 3.66 -13.40 8.86
C LYS A 26 2.44 -14.01 8.12
N PRO A 27 1.30 -13.28 7.98
CA PRO A 27 0.17 -13.76 7.18
C PRO A 27 0.53 -14.15 5.74
N ILE A 28 1.30 -13.30 5.05
CA ILE A 28 1.72 -13.52 3.66
C ILE A 28 2.54 -14.81 3.55
N GLN A 29 3.52 -15.00 4.45
CA GLN A 29 4.37 -16.19 4.46
C GLN A 29 3.55 -17.47 4.70
N GLY A 30 2.58 -17.44 5.63
CA GLY A 30 1.72 -18.60 5.91
C GLY A 30 0.81 -18.98 4.74
N ILE A 31 0.39 -18.00 3.93
CA ILE A 31 -0.39 -18.25 2.71
C ILE A 31 0.50 -18.90 1.64
N PHE A 32 1.65 -18.31 1.35
CA PHE A 32 2.54 -18.81 0.32
C PHE A 32 3.11 -20.20 0.65
N SER A 33 3.44 -20.46 1.92
CA SER A 33 3.97 -21.76 2.34
C SER A 33 2.95 -22.89 2.14
N ARG A 34 1.66 -22.60 2.32
CA ARG A 34 0.56 -23.54 2.07
C ARG A 34 0.28 -23.74 0.58
N LEU A 35 0.54 -22.73 -0.26
CA LEU A 35 0.17 -22.77 -1.67
C LEU A 35 1.27 -23.34 -2.57
N ILE A 36 2.55 -23.02 -2.32
CA ILE A 36 3.65 -23.26 -3.29
C ILE A 36 4.88 -23.96 -2.68
N GLY A 37 4.87 -24.26 -1.38
CA GLY A 37 5.97 -24.92 -0.67
C GLY A 37 7.12 -23.98 -0.25
N GLU A 38 7.93 -24.42 0.71
CA GLU A 38 8.91 -23.58 1.44
C GLU A 38 9.94 -22.81 0.58
N PRO A 39 10.61 -23.40 -0.44
CA PRO A 39 11.66 -22.67 -1.17
C PRO A 39 11.10 -21.59 -2.09
N LEU A 40 9.93 -21.81 -2.70
CA LEU A 40 9.30 -20.81 -3.56
C LEU A 40 8.59 -19.75 -2.72
N SER A 41 8.03 -20.11 -1.57
CA SER A 41 7.34 -19.20 -0.67
C SER A 41 8.20 -18.00 -0.27
N ASP A 42 9.47 -18.20 0.09
CA ASP A 42 10.32 -17.09 0.52
C ASP A 42 10.62 -16.11 -0.63
N ALA A 43 10.85 -16.62 -1.85
CA ALA A 43 11.04 -15.79 -3.04
C ALA A 43 9.80 -14.92 -3.34
N TRP A 44 8.61 -15.50 -3.23
CA TRP A 44 7.34 -14.79 -3.43
C TRP A 44 7.07 -13.74 -2.36
N VAL A 45 7.41 -14.02 -1.09
CA VAL A 45 7.31 -13.03 0.00
C VAL A 45 8.23 -11.82 -0.28
N ARG A 46 9.45 -12.05 -0.77
CA ARG A 46 10.38 -10.96 -1.14
C ARG A 46 9.83 -10.14 -2.30
N PHE A 47 9.28 -10.79 -3.32
CA PHE A 47 8.64 -10.12 -4.45
C PHE A 47 7.45 -9.25 -4.01
N LEU A 48 6.54 -9.80 -3.18
CA LEU A 48 5.41 -9.03 -2.68
C LEU A 48 5.86 -7.87 -1.78
N THR A 49 6.89 -8.08 -0.97
CA THR A 49 7.48 -7.01 -0.15
C THR A 49 7.98 -5.87 -1.02
N PHE A 50 8.71 -6.18 -2.10
CA PHE A 50 9.16 -5.19 -3.07
C PHE A 50 7.97 -4.44 -3.70
N ALA A 51 6.94 -5.15 -4.14
CA ALA A 51 5.75 -4.55 -4.72
C ALA A 51 5.04 -3.59 -3.74
N LEU A 52 4.92 -3.96 -2.46
CA LEU A 52 4.34 -3.09 -1.43
C LEU A 52 5.16 -1.82 -1.22
N TYR A 53 6.50 -1.90 -1.23
CA TYR A 53 7.34 -0.70 -1.16
C TYR A 53 7.15 0.20 -2.37
N VAL A 54 7.12 -0.36 -3.59
CA VAL A 54 6.89 0.41 -4.81
C VAL A 54 5.53 1.09 -4.78
N VAL A 55 4.46 0.39 -4.38
CA VAL A 55 3.11 0.94 -4.26
C VAL A 55 3.05 2.02 -3.19
N GLY A 56 3.59 1.76 -1.99
CA GLY A 56 3.58 2.72 -0.88
C GLY A 56 4.29 4.04 -1.24
N ILE A 57 5.45 3.95 -1.87
CA ILE A 57 6.20 5.14 -2.34
C ILE A 57 5.45 5.84 -3.48
N SER A 58 4.88 5.10 -4.43
CA SER A 58 4.16 5.67 -5.57
C SER A 58 2.85 6.36 -5.17
N SER A 59 2.13 5.82 -4.18
CA SER A 59 0.91 6.40 -3.62
C SER A 59 1.18 7.69 -2.84
N ALA A 60 2.36 7.84 -2.23
CA ALA A 60 2.77 9.09 -1.59
C ALA A 60 2.92 10.22 -2.62
N VAL A 61 3.45 9.92 -3.82
CA VAL A 61 3.61 10.91 -4.90
C VAL A 61 2.26 11.34 -5.49
N HIS A 62 1.30 10.41 -5.60
CA HIS A 62 -0.05 10.72 -6.10
C HIS A 62 -0.88 11.60 -5.15
N ALA A 63 -0.60 11.59 -3.85
CA ALA A 63 -1.28 12.46 -2.88
C ALA A 63 -1.10 13.96 -3.18
N TYR A 64 -0.02 14.32 -3.90
CA TYR A 64 0.37 15.69 -4.18
C TYR A 64 -0.44 16.38 -5.31
N ARG A 65 -1.50 15.74 -5.85
CA ARG A 65 -2.02 16.13 -7.17
C ARG A 65 -3.53 16.27 -7.39
N LEU A 66 -4.45 15.99 -6.46
CA LEU A 66 -5.84 15.79 -6.91
C LEU A 66 -6.93 16.86 -6.71
N ASP A 67 -6.93 17.75 -5.71
CA ASP A 67 -8.13 18.61 -5.55
C ASP A 67 -7.91 20.14 -5.45
N GLN A 68 -6.69 20.64 -5.23
CA GLN A 68 -6.50 22.09 -4.98
C GLN A 68 -6.21 22.96 -6.22
N TYR A 69 -6.20 22.37 -7.42
CA TYR A 69 -6.18 23.13 -8.68
C TYR A 69 -7.50 23.06 -9.47
N VAL A 70 -8.41 22.14 -9.13
CA VAL A 70 -9.67 21.98 -9.88
C VAL A 70 -10.73 22.98 -9.43
N SER A 71 -10.75 23.39 -8.15
CA SER A 71 -11.71 24.40 -7.66
C SER A 71 -11.27 25.86 -7.89
N THR A 72 -9.96 26.13 -7.99
CA THR A 72 -9.43 27.50 -8.13
C THR A 72 -9.53 28.06 -9.55
N GLN A 73 -9.96 27.26 -10.54
CA GLN A 73 -10.14 27.72 -11.92
C GLN A 73 -11.52 28.37 -12.17
N HIS A 74 -12.46 28.35 -11.21
CA HIS A 74 -13.83 28.87 -11.39
C HIS A 74 -14.16 30.19 -10.67
N GLY A 75 -13.22 30.80 -9.95
CA GLY A 75 -13.45 32.11 -9.33
C GLY A 75 -12.16 32.65 -8.74
N GLY A 76 -11.60 33.67 -9.39
CA GLY A 76 -10.27 34.19 -9.10
C GLY A 76 -10.10 34.64 -7.66
N ASP A 77 -9.24 33.93 -6.93
CA ASP A 77 -8.25 34.53 -6.05
C ASP A 77 -7.10 33.52 -5.84
N VAL A 78 -5.88 33.93 -6.18
CA VAL A 78 -4.65 33.24 -5.83
C VAL A 78 -4.20 33.97 -4.56
N ILE A 79 -3.98 33.31 -3.43
CA ILE A 79 -2.71 32.70 -3.06
C ILE A 79 -3.04 31.79 -1.87
N ALA A 80 -2.81 30.48 -2.01
CA ALA A 80 -2.66 29.62 -0.85
C ALA A 80 -1.39 30.08 -0.12
N GLU A 81 -1.54 31.02 0.82
CA GLU A 81 -0.49 31.31 1.77
C GLU A 81 -0.17 30.00 2.49
N LEU A 82 1.11 29.66 2.49
CA LEU A 82 1.67 28.47 3.13
C LEU A 82 1.55 28.64 4.65
N ASN A 83 0.33 28.49 5.16
CA ASN A 83 -0.01 28.62 6.58
C ASN A 83 0.09 27.26 7.27
N VAL A 84 0.44 27.25 8.56
CA VAL A 84 0.68 26.05 9.38
C VAL A 84 -0.51 25.07 9.37
N ASN A 85 -1.73 25.58 9.18
CA ASN A 85 -2.94 24.75 9.02
C ASN A 85 -2.93 23.87 7.75
N THR A 86 -2.28 24.29 6.66
CA THR A 86 -2.20 23.52 5.40
C THR A 86 -1.29 22.30 5.55
N TRP A 87 -0.29 22.37 6.44
CA TRP A 87 0.67 21.28 6.68
C TRP A 87 0.01 20.01 7.23
N VAL A 88 -0.93 20.18 8.15
CA VAL A 88 -1.65 19.06 8.79
C VAL A 88 -2.51 18.31 7.76
N LEU A 89 -3.16 19.04 6.84
CA LEU A 89 -3.99 18.46 5.78
C LEU A 89 -3.15 17.69 4.77
N GLU A 90 -1.96 18.19 4.43
CA GLU A 90 -1.04 17.55 3.49
C GLU A 90 -0.46 16.24 4.03
N ILE A 91 -0.11 16.21 5.32
CA ILE A 91 0.28 14.97 6.01
C ILE A 91 -0.88 13.99 6.01
N TYR A 92 -2.07 14.42 6.41
CA TYR A 92 -3.25 13.55 6.48
C TYR A 92 -3.61 12.94 5.12
N GLN A 93 -3.55 13.72 4.03
CA GLN A 93 -3.77 13.21 2.68
C GLN A 93 -2.70 12.21 2.25
N THR A 94 -1.43 12.48 2.53
CA THR A 94 -0.32 11.56 2.24
C THR A 94 -0.49 10.24 3.00
N VAL A 95 -0.80 10.31 4.30
CA VAL A 95 -1.06 9.14 5.13
C VAL A 95 -2.21 8.31 4.55
N ARG A 96 -3.36 8.93 4.27
CA ARG A 96 -4.51 8.22 3.68
C ARG A 96 -4.22 7.65 2.30
N SER A 97 -3.46 8.34 1.47
CA SER A 97 -3.10 7.86 0.13
C SER A 97 -2.21 6.62 0.20
N VAL A 98 -1.17 6.66 1.03
CA VAL A 98 -0.25 5.52 1.24
C VAL A 98 -1.00 4.33 1.83
N LEU A 99 -1.81 4.54 2.88
CA LEU A 99 -2.62 3.48 3.47
C LEU A 99 -3.63 2.91 2.46
N GLY A 100 -4.29 3.78 1.68
CA GLY A 100 -5.26 3.36 0.67
C GLY A 100 -4.63 2.53 -0.45
N GLY A 101 -3.48 2.94 -0.97
CA GLY A 101 -2.75 2.20 -2.00
C GLY A 101 -2.27 0.84 -1.51
N LEU A 102 -1.68 0.79 -0.31
CA LEU A 102 -1.27 -0.46 0.33
C LEU A 102 -2.46 -1.37 0.62
N ALA A 103 -3.57 -0.82 1.10
CA ALA A 103 -4.79 -1.58 1.38
C ALA A 103 -5.36 -2.20 0.10
N TRP A 104 -5.47 -1.45 -1.00
CA TRP A 104 -5.94 -1.98 -2.29
C TRP A 104 -5.03 -3.07 -2.85
N SER A 105 -3.70 -2.88 -2.76
CA SER A 105 -2.71 -3.86 -3.20
C SER A 105 -2.82 -5.16 -2.39
N LEU A 106 -2.83 -5.05 -1.05
CA LEU A 106 -2.99 -6.20 -0.16
C LEU A 106 -4.34 -6.88 -0.35
N MET A 107 -5.43 -6.13 -0.41
CA MET A 107 -6.78 -6.67 -0.59
C MET A 107 -6.88 -7.47 -1.90
N SER A 108 -6.39 -6.91 -3.01
CA SER A 108 -6.37 -7.60 -4.31
C SER A 108 -5.53 -8.88 -4.25
N PHE A 109 -4.35 -8.81 -3.63
CA PHE A 109 -3.49 -9.97 -3.43
C PHE A 109 -4.16 -11.05 -2.57
N PHE A 110 -4.78 -10.68 -1.45
CA PHE A 110 -5.48 -11.60 -0.56
C PHE A 110 -6.65 -12.30 -1.26
N ILE A 111 -7.44 -11.58 -2.06
CA ILE A 111 -8.54 -12.17 -2.82
C ILE A 111 -8.02 -13.25 -3.78
N ILE A 112 -6.98 -12.93 -4.55
CA ILE A 112 -6.36 -13.88 -5.49
C ILE A 112 -5.81 -15.10 -4.74
N ALA A 113 -5.11 -14.87 -3.63
CA ALA A 113 -4.55 -15.93 -2.82
C ALA A 113 -5.62 -16.85 -2.20
N LEU A 114 -6.75 -16.28 -1.75
CA LEU A 114 -7.85 -17.03 -1.18
C LEU A 114 -8.55 -17.91 -2.22
N ILE A 115 -8.71 -17.42 -3.44
CA ILE A 115 -9.21 -18.22 -4.58
C ILE A 115 -8.27 -19.38 -4.86
N ALA A 116 -6.96 -19.11 -4.96
CA ALA A 116 -5.96 -20.16 -5.20
C ALA A 116 -5.98 -21.22 -4.09
N PHE A 117 -6.09 -20.80 -2.82
CA PHE A 117 -6.21 -21.70 -1.68
C PHE A 117 -7.45 -22.59 -1.76
N ILE A 118 -8.62 -22.04 -2.09
CA ILE A 118 -9.87 -22.82 -2.23
C ILE A 118 -9.72 -23.89 -3.32
N ILE A 119 -9.09 -23.55 -4.45
CA ILE A 119 -8.86 -24.49 -5.56
C ILE A 119 -7.95 -25.64 -5.13
N VAL A 120 -6.81 -25.33 -4.50
CA VAL A 120 -5.87 -26.35 -4.03
C VAL A 120 -6.53 -27.27 -3.00
N ARG A 121 -7.26 -26.68 -2.04
CA ARG A 121 -7.95 -27.44 -0.99
C ARG A 121 -9.05 -28.36 -1.55
N ALA A 122 -9.78 -27.91 -2.57
CA ALA A 122 -10.78 -28.72 -3.25
C ALA A 122 -10.15 -29.91 -4.00
N CYS A 123 -8.98 -29.72 -4.62
CA CYS A 123 -8.22 -30.79 -5.26
C CYS A 123 -7.71 -31.84 -4.25
N GLU A 124 -7.19 -31.41 -3.09
CA GLU A 124 -6.76 -32.31 -2.01
C GLU A 124 -7.90 -33.21 -1.54
N LEU A 125 -9.06 -32.63 -1.21
CA LEU A 125 -10.23 -33.35 -0.73
C LEU A 125 -10.80 -34.34 -1.77
N LYS A 126 -10.65 -34.04 -3.06
CA LYS A 126 -11.08 -34.94 -4.14
C LYS A 126 -10.13 -36.14 -4.27
N ARG A 127 -8.83 -35.94 -3.99
CA ARG A 127 -7.81 -37.00 -4.06
C ARG A 127 -7.89 -37.97 -2.88
N GLU A 128 -8.30 -37.52 -1.70
CA GLU A 128 -8.52 -38.39 -0.53
C GLU A 128 -9.79 -39.26 -0.64
N ARG A 129 -10.73 -38.90 -1.52
CA ARG A 129 -12.01 -39.59 -1.71
C ARG A 129 -12.02 -40.56 -2.90
N SER A 130 -10.96 -40.61 -3.70
CA SER A 130 -10.78 -41.50 -4.86
C SER A 130 -9.75 -42.57 -4.58
#